data_AF-A0A1H3IXR9-F1
#
_entry.id   AF-A0A1H3IXR9-F1
#
_cell.length_a   1.000
_cell.length_b   1.000
_cell.length_c   1.000
_cell.angle_alpha   90.00
_cell.angle_beta   90.00
_cell.angle_gamma   90.00
#
_symmetry.space_group_name_H-M   'P 1'
#
loop_
_entity.id
_entity.type
_entity.pdbx_description
1 polymer ?
#
loop_
_entity_poly.entity_id
_entity_poly.type
_entity_poly.pdbx_seq_one_letter_code
_entity_poly.pdbx_strand_id
1 'polypeptide(L)'
;MPVADRPVDDLAPVLTNVAADARPGTRAKIANSPETRAFLELGLHLLRDDLLDHRGPDLLDDHDAGTRLFTGLSQARLVERAEQEDAHRDHPRMLTVGMFRDRWRYKSRYTEDLIAYLLRPALLEQAVRDVAEAAREIPEDASFGEFVRRLVDRAMALTTGDPLWSLQTVVWVALPNHPRVQGFLTARYEHWITHWAGLYQLLADRYGLRLRPGYAWSDVAEVFDAVAEGARLRARAMGSPAQLSTGDDVLTGTILALLPGFFTNPEVCAVPPGPQRPGDG
;
A
#
# COMPACT_ATOMS: atom_id res chain seq x y z
N MET A 1 -6.25 16.10 3.73
CA MET A 1 -5.60 16.20 2.41
C MET A 1 -6.68 16.08 1.35
N PRO A 2 -6.63 16.87 0.27
CA PRO A 2 -7.51 16.64 -0.85
C PRO A 2 -7.14 15.28 -1.46
N VAL A 3 -8.15 14.45 -1.70
CA VAL A 3 -7.99 13.21 -2.48
C VAL A 3 -7.57 13.70 -3.86
N ALA A 4 -6.29 13.54 -4.20
CA ALA A 4 -5.82 13.73 -5.58
C ALA A 4 -6.78 12.95 -6.49
N ASP A 5 -7.22 13.58 -7.58
CA ASP A 5 -8.19 13.03 -8.53
C ASP A 5 -7.67 11.66 -9.00
N ARG A 6 -8.18 10.60 -8.38
CA ARG A 6 -7.71 9.24 -8.67
C ARG A 6 -8.15 8.92 -10.09
N PRO A 7 -7.31 8.28 -10.92
CA PRO A 7 -7.76 7.79 -12.21
C PRO A 7 -9.04 6.96 -12.01
N VAL A 8 -10.03 7.17 -12.88
CA VAL A 8 -11.30 6.46 -12.81
C VAL A 8 -11.06 5.00 -13.22
N ASP A 9 -10.59 4.19 -12.26
CA ASP A 9 -10.38 2.76 -12.44
C ASP A 9 -11.70 2.10 -12.89
N ASP A 10 -11.67 1.26 -13.93
CA ASP A 10 -12.80 0.42 -14.27
C ASP A 10 -13.00 -0.64 -13.17
N LEU A 11 -14.12 -0.53 -12.45
CA LEU A 11 -14.48 -1.41 -11.35
C LEU A 11 -15.30 -2.63 -11.80
N ALA A 12 -15.79 -2.66 -13.03
CA ALA A 12 -16.55 -3.80 -13.54
C ALA A 12 -15.82 -5.16 -13.50
N PRO A 13 -14.50 -5.25 -13.76
CA PRO A 13 -13.77 -6.51 -13.60
C PRO A 13 -13.40 -6.81 -12.14
N VAL A 14 -13.42 -5.81 -11.26
CA VAL A 14 -13.02 -5.94 -9.84
C VAL A 14 -14.20 -6.39 -8.97
N LEU A 15 -15.36 -5.76 -9.17
CA LEU A 15 -16.56 -5.96 -8.36
C LEU A 15 -17.44 -7.03 -8.99
N THR A 16 -17.48 -8.21 -8.37
CA THR A 16 -18.20 -9.36 -8.94
C THR A 16 -19.61 -9.51 -8.37
N ASN A 17 -19.89 -8.93 -7.20
CA ASN A 17 -21.16 -9.11 -6.49
C ASN A 17 -22.12 -7.92 -6.62
N VAL A 18 -21.62 -6.76 -7.04
CA VAL A 18 -22.42 -5.57 -7.29
C VAL A 18 -23.41 -5.82 -8.40
N ALA A 19 -24.69 -5.51 -8.15
CA ALA A 19 -25.81 -5.73 -9.05
C ALA A 19 -25.76 -7.09 -9.76
N ALA A 20 -25.40 -8.16 -9.02
CA ALA A 20 -25.12 -9.48 -9.60
C ALA A 20 -26.28 -10.07 -10.41
N ASP A 21 -27.51 -9.67 -10.09
CA ASP A 21 -28.73 -10.16 -10.75
C ASP A 21 -29.10 -9.31 -11.99
N ALA A 22 -28.35 -8.24 -12.29
CA ALA A 22 -28.58 -7.37 -13.43
C ALA A 22 -27.90 -7.89 -14.72
N ARG A 23 -28.39 -7.41 -15.88
CA ARG A 23 -27.75 -7.71 -17.18
C ARG A 23 -26.30 -7.19 -17.21
N PRO A 24 -25.36 -7.85 -17.93
CA PRO A 24 -23.94 -7.49 -17.91
C PRO A 24 -23.64 -6.01 -18.16
N GLY A 25 -24.26 -5.39 -19.17
CA GLY A 25 -24.08 -3.97 -19.46
C GLY A 25 -24.62 -3.03 -18.38
N THR A 26 -25.72 -3.39 -17.74
CA THR A 26 -26.27 -2.64 -16.59
C THR A 26 -25.37 -2.80 -15.38
N ARG A 27 -24.89 -4.02 -15.11
CA ARG A 27 -23.95 -4.30 -14.02
C ARG A 27 -22.67 -3.48 -14.16
N ALA A 28 -22.07 -3.44 -15.36
CA ALA A 28 -20.85 -2.66 -15.62
C ALA A 28 -21.06 -1.16 -15.37
N LYS A 29 -22.22 -0.61 -15.77
CA LYS A 29 -22.57 0.79 -15.48
C LYS A 29 -22.74 1.05 -13.99
N ILE A 30 -23.39 0.14 -13.27
CA ILE A 30 -23.57 0.27 -11.81
C ILE A 30 -22.23 0.12 -11.08
N ALA A 31 -21.39 -0.84 -11.47
CA ALA A 31 -20.07 -1.05 -10.87
C ALA A 31 -19.20 0.22 -10.96
N ASN A 32 -19.27 0.92 -12.08
CA ASN A 32 -18.54 2.16 -12.33
C ASN A 32 -19.28 3.43 -11.90
N SER A 33 -20.44 3.31 -11.24
CA SER A 33 -21.20 4.50 -10.83
C SER A 33 -20.52 5.23 -9.67
N PRO A 34 -20.63 6.57 -9.59
CA PRO A 34 -20.05 7.35 -8.50
C PRO A 34 -20.53 6.89 -7.11
N GLU A 35 -21.79 6.48 -7.00
CA GLU A 35 -22.37 6.03 -5.73
C GLU A 35 -21.80 4.67 -5.30
N THR A 36 -21.54 3.76 -6.25
CA THR A 36 -20.88 2.48 -5.93
C THR A 36 -19.49 2.73 -5.36
N ARG A 37 -18.72 3.60 -6.02
CA ARG A 37 -17.40 4.01 -5.52
C ARG A 37 -17.51 4.66 -4.14
N ALA A 38 -18.46 5.57 -3.95
CA ALA A 38 -18.66 6.25 -2.68
C ALA A 38 -19.00 5.28 -1.54
N PHE A 39 -19.85 4.28 -1.76
CA PHE A 39 -20.12 3.25 -0.74
C PHE A 39 -18.88 2.43 -0.38
N LEU A 40 -18.04 2.10 -1.36
CA LEU A 40 -16.80 1.37 -1.11
C LEU A 40 -15.79 2.23 -0.35
N GLU A 41 -15.62 3.49 -0.73
CA GLU A 41 -14.74 4.44 -0.03
C GLU A 41 -15.17 4.68 1.42
N LEU A 42 -16.46 4.85 1.67
CA LEU A 42 -17.01 4.93 3.03
C LEU A 42 -16.73 3.66 3.83
N GLY A 43 -16.82 2.49 3.18
CA GLY A 43 -16.43 1.22 3.80
C GLY A 43 -14.97 1.20 4.24
N LEU A 44 -14.06 1.67 3.38
CA LEU A 44 -12.63 1.78 3.70
C LEU A 44 -12.37 2.80 4.82
N HIS A 45 -13.09 3.93 4.84
CA HIS A 45 -12.99 4.91 5.94
C HIS A 45 -13.44 4.31 7.27
N LEU A 46 -14.57 3.60 7.29
CA LEU A 46 -15.04 2.93 8.50
C LEU A 46 -14.07 1.84 8.97
N LEU A 47 -13.51 1.05 8.05
CA LEU A 47 -12.50 0.05 8.41
C LEU A 47 -11.23 0.68 8.97
N ARG A 48 -10.80 1.81 8.42
CA ARG A 48 -9.69 2.58 8.99
C ARG A 48 -10.04 3.02 10.42
N ASP A 49 -11.20 3.63 10.62
CA ASP A 49 -11.58 4.11 11.95
C ASP A 49 -11.64 2.96 12.96
N ASP A 50 -12.24 1.83 12.56
CA ASP A 50 -12.44 0.67 13.41
C ASP A 50 -11.09 -0.05 13.72
N LEU A 51 -10.25 -0.29 12.71
CA LEU A 51 -9.08 -1.17 12.83
C LEU A 51 -7.77 -0.44 13.12
N LEU A 52 -7.66 0.80 12.65
CA LEU A 52 -6.40 1.54 12.64
C LEU A 52 -6.38 2.69 13.63
N ASP A 53 -7.53 3.33 13.84
CA ASP A 53 -7.65 4.47 14.76
C ASP A 53 -8.37 4.06 16.07
N HIS A 54 -8.82 2.80 16.18
CA HIS A 54 -9.54 2.22 17.34
C HIS A 54 -10.75 3.04 17.78
N ARG A 55 -11.45 3.67 16.82
CA ARG A 55 -12.67 4.48 17.02
C ARG A 55 -13.95 3.69 16.75
N GLY A 56 -13.80 2.41 16.40
CA GLY A 56 -14.90 1.49 16.13
C GLY A 56 -15.45 0.83 17.38
N PRO A 57 -16.46 -0.04 17.22
CA PRO A 57 -16.91 -0.91 18.30
C PRO A 57 -15.73 -1.75 18.83
N ASP A 58 -15.69 -2.03 20.13
CA ASP A 58 -14.59 -2.79 20.73
C ASP A 58 -14.54 -4.21 20.13
N LEU A 59 -13.49 -4.51 19.38
CA LEU A 59 -13.30 -5.79 18.67
C LEU A 59 -12.39 -6.76 19.46
N LEU A 60 -11.79 -6.32 20.57
CA LEU A 60 -10.71 -7.02 21.27
C LEU A 60 -11.17 -7.97 22.38
N ASP A 61 -12.45 -7.95 22.77
CA ASP A 61 -12.97 -8.73 23.89
C ASP A 61 -13.21 -10.23 23.60
N ASP A 62 -12.91 -10.73 22.39
CA ASP A 62 -13.29 -12.11 22.01
C ASP A 62 -12.31 -12.76 21.03
N HIS A 63 -11.97 -14.02 21.28
CA HIS A 63 -10.89 -14.80 20.64
C HIS A 63 -11.08 -15.14 19.13
N ASP A 64 -11.94 -14.45 18.40
CA ASP A 64 -12.34 -14.82 17.03
C ASP A 64 -12.23 -13.63 16.04
N ALA A 65 -11.04 -13.03 15.97
CA ALA A 65 -10.76 -11.79 15.24
C ALA A 65 -11.02 -11.86 13.72
N GLY A 66 -10.83 -13.03 13.09
CA GLY A 66 -11.02 -13.21 11.65
C GLY A 66 -12.47 -13.04 11.20
N THR A 67 -13.43 -13.51 12.00
CA THR A 67 -14.87 -13.44 11.73
C THR A 67 -15.43 -12.02 11.93
N ARG A 68 -14.71 -11.15 12.66
CA ARG A 68 -15.22 -9.82 13.09
C ARG A 68 -14.66 -8.62 12.35
N LEU A 69 -13.71 -8.80 11.45
CA LEU A 69 -13.04 -7.72 10.72
C LEU A 69 -14.02 -6.72 10.07
N PHE A 70 -15.14 -7.23 9.56
CA PHE A 70 -16.19 -6.43 8.91
C PHE A 70 -17.50 -6.38 9.70
N THR A 71 -17.53 -6.85 10.95
CA THR A 71 -18.75 -6.87 11.77
C THR A 71 -19.28 -5.46 11.98
N GLY A 72 -18.39 -4.50 12.21
CA GLY A 72 -18.71 -3.09 12.33
C GLY A 72 -19.38 -2.50 11.08
N LEU A 73 -19.14 -3.04 9.87
CA LEU A 73 -19.72 -2.47 8.66
C LEU A 73 -21.21 -2.80 8.55
N SER A 74 -22.07 -1.78 8.54
CA SER A 74 -23.51 -1.95 8.31
C SER A 74 -24.02 -0.90 7.33
N GLN A 75 -25.14 -1.20 6.67
CA GLN A 75 -25.79 -0.26 5.74
C GLN A 75 -26.14 1.05 6.45
N ALA A 76 -26.61 0.97 7.70
CA ALA A 76 -26.94 2.12 8.52
C ALA A 76 -25.69 2.98 8.80
N ARG A 77 -24.57 2.39 9.25
CA ARG A 77 -23.33 3.13 9.51
C ARG A 77 -22.74 3.76 8.25
N LEU A 78 -22.87 3.11 7.09
CA LEU A 78 -22.42 3.68 5.81
C LEU A 78 -23.23 4.93 5.45
N VAL A 79 -24.55 4.87 5.58
CA VAL A 79 -25.44 6.01 5.28
C VAL A 79 -25.24 7.12 6.31
N GLU A 80 -25.18 6.80 7.59
CA GLU A 80 -24.90 7.77 8.66
C GLU A 80 -23.56 8.49 8.44
N ARG A 81 -22.50 7.75 8.09
CA ARG A 81 -21.21 8.35 7.75
C ARG A 81 -21.30 9.22 6.49
N ALA A 82 -22.05 8.78 5.49
CA ALA A 82 -22.27 9.58 4.28
C ALA A 82 -22.96 10.90 4.61
N GLU A 83 -24.01 10.88 5.43
CA GLU A 83 -24.75 12.07 5.90
C GLU A 83 -23.84 13.03 6.67
N GLN A 84 -22.99 12.52 7.57
CA GLN A 84 -22.01 13.32 8.31
C GLN A 84 -20.98 13.99 7.38
N GLU A 85 -20.42 13.25 6.42
CA GLU A 85 -19.45 13.80 5.44
C GLU A 85 -20.12 14.78 4.47
N ASP A 86 -21.37 14.53 4.09
CA ASP A 86 -22.14 15.34 3.13
C ASP A 86 -22.68 16.64 3.75
N ALA A 87 -22.85 16.70 5.08
CA ALA A 87 -23.30 17.91 5.80
C ALA A 87 -22.40 19.14 5.56
N HIS A 88 -21.15 18.91 5.14
CA HIS A 88 -20.15 19.94 4.89
C HIS A 88 -19.80 20.09 3.40
N ARG A 89 -20.58 19.48 2.49
CA ARG A 89 -20.34 19.50 1.05
C ARG A 89 -21.33 20.39 0.31
N ASP A 90 -20.83 21.16 -0.65
CA ASP A 90 -21.66 21.96 -1.56
C ASP A 90 -22.60 21.08 -2.39
N HIS A 91 -22.16 19.86 -2.72
CA HIS A 91 -22.92 18.87 -3.48
C HIS A 91 -22.92 17.53 -2.72
N PRO A 92 -23.94 17.26 -1.89
CA PRO A 92 -24.05 16.01 -1.14
C PRO A 92 -24.25 14.83 -2.10
N ARG A 93 -23.64 13.67 -1.79
CA ARG A 93 -23.78 12.44 -2.57
C ARG A 93 -25.18 11.82 -2.44
N MET A 94 -25.90 12.13 -1.35
CA MET A 94 -27.27 11.65 -1.08
C MET A 94 -27.40 10.12 -1.16
N LEU A 95 -26.44 9.40 -0.57
CA LEU A 95 -26.46 7.93 -0.54
C LEU A 95 -27.59 7.44 0.37
N THR A 96 -28.35 6.45 -0.10
CA THR A 96 -29.49 5.89 0.66
C THR A 96 -29.36 4.38 0.87
N VAL A 97 -30.07 3.86 1.88
CA VAL A 97 -30.17 2.40 2.11
C VAL A 97 -30.76 1.68 0.89
N GLY A 98 -31.73 2.30 0.21
CA GLY A 98 -32.31 1.76 -1.03
C GLY A 98 -31.25 1.58 -2.12
N MET A 99 -30.48 2.64 -2.38
CA MET A 99 -29.37 2.60 -3.34
C MET A 99 -28.31 1.55 -3.00
N PHE A 100 -28.02 1.35 -1.71
CA PHE A 100 -27.12 0.29 -1.28
C PHE A 100 -27.71 -1.08 -1.62
N ARG A 101 -28.98 -1.32 -1.28
CA ARG A 101 -29.63 -2.62 -1.49
C ARG A 101 -29.75 -2.99 -2.97
N ASP A 102 -29.95 -1.99 -3.83
CA ASP A 102 -29.99 -2.18 -5.28
C ASP A 102 -28.62 -2.61 -5.86
N ARG A 103 -27.53 -2.26 -5.16
CA ARG A 103 -26.16 -2.66 -5.50
C ARG A 103 -25.77 -3.98 -4.86
N TRP A 104 -26.00 -4.12 -3.55
CA TRP A 104 -25.67 -5.32 -2.80
C TRP A 104 -26.86 -5.76 -1.96
N ARG A 105 -27.49 -6.85 -2.40
CA ARG A 105 -28.63 -7.45 -1.71
C ARG A 105 -28.29 -7.92 -0.28
N TYR A 106 -27.04 -8.32 -0.05
CA TYR A 106 -26.57 -8.86 1.23
C TYR A 106 -25.28 -8.18 1.67
N LYS A 107 -25.09 -8.04 2.99
CA LYS A 107 -23.85 -7.51 3.57
C LYS A 107 -22.62 -8.29 3.11
N SER A 108 -22.67 -9.62 3.08
CA SER A 108 -21.55 -10.47 2.64
C SER A 108 -21.09 -10.14 1.22
N ARG A 109 -22.03 -9.90 0.28
CA ARG A 109 -21.73 -9.50 -1.10
C ARG A 109 -20.98 -8.16 -1.16
N TYR A 110 -21.40 -7.20 -0.34
CA TYR A 110 -20.69 -5.92 -0.21
C TYR A 110 -19.29 -6.11 0.38
N THR A 111 -19.15 -6.93 1.43
CA THR A 111 -17.85 -7.22 2.05
C THR A 111 -16.88 -7.85 1.04
N GLU A 112 -17.32 -8.81 0.23
CA GLU A 112 -16.50 -9.40 -0.84
C GLU A 112 -16.00 -8.36 -1.85
N ASP A 113 -16.89 -7.46 -2.28
CA ASP A 113 -16.54 -6.41 -3.22
C ASP A 113 -15.69 -5.31 -2.58
N LEU A 114 -15.83 -5.07 -1.27
CA LEU A 114 -14.98 -4.15 -0.51
C LEU A 114 -13.55 -4.70 -0.37
N ILE A 115 -13.40 -6.00 -0.09
CA ILE A 115 -12.10 -6.68 -0.11
C ILE A 115 -11.49 -6.57 -1.50
N ALA A 116 -12.27 -6.83 -2.56
CA ALA A 116 -11.82 -6.69 -3.94
C ALA A 116 -11.36 -5.27 -4.27
N TYR A 117 -12.12 -4.27 -3.81
CA TYR A 117 -11.81 -2.87 -4.03
C TYR A 117 -10.54 -2.43 -3.30
N LEU A 118 -10.34 -2.88 -2.04
CA LEU A 118 -9.12 -2.62 -1.27
C LEU A 118 -7.87 -3.23 -1.93
N LEU A 119 -8.02 -4.41 -2.52
CA LEU A 119 -6.94 -5.20 -3.10
C LEU A 119 -6.83 -5.07 -4.63
N ARG A 120 -7.44 -4.04 -5.21
CA ARG A 120 -7.46 -3.91 -6.67
C ARG A 120 -6.06 -3.61 -7.25
N PRO A 121 -5.68 -4.22 -8.40
CA PRO A 121 -4.34 -4.05 -8.99
C PRO A 121 -3.94 -2.59 -9.25
N ALA A 122 -4.89 -1.75 -9.65
CA ALA A 122 -4.64 -0.34 -10.00
C ALA A 122 -3.94 0.45 -8.88
N LEU A 123 -4.17 0.12 -7.60
CA LEU A 123 -3.48 0.75 -6.47
C LEU A 123 -1.99 0.41 -6.45
N LEU A 124 -1.65 -0.86 -6.70
CA LEU A 124 -0.28 -1.33 -6.75
C LEU A 124 0.44 -0.72 -7.95
N GLU A 125 -0.21 -0.74 -9.11
CA GLU A 125 0.34 -0.15 -10.35
C GLU A 125 0.61 1.35 -10.20
N GLN A 126 -0.27 2.08 -9.50
CA GLN A 126 -0.05 3.50 -9.22
C GLN A 126 1.18 3.71 -8.34
N ALA A 127 1.31 2.93 -7.25
CA ALA A 127 2.47 3.03 -6.38
C ALA A 127 3.78 2.70 -7.10
N VAL A 128 3.77 1.68 -7.98
CA VAL A 128 4.90 1.36 -8.86
C VAL A 128 5.26 2.54 -9.74
N ARG A 129 4.28 3.19 -10.38
CA ARG A 129 4.50 4.37 -11.23
C ARG A 129 5.09 5.53 -10.45
N ASP A 130 4.55 5.83 -9.27
CA ASP A 130 4.99 6.96 -8.44
C ASP A 130 6.44 6.79 -7.96
N VAL A 131 6.82 5.56 -7.57
CA VAL A 131 8.20 5.24 -7.18
C VAL A 131 9.14 5.31 -8.38
N ALA A 132 8.73 4.76 -9.53
CA ALA A 132 9.54 4.79 -10.74
C ALA A 132 9.76 6.23 -11.26
N GLU A 133 8.76 7.10 -11.13
CA GLU A 133 8.88 8.52 -11.45
C GLU A 133 9.88 9.22 -10.53
N ALA A 134 9.75 9.01 -9.22
CA ALA A 134 10.69 9.60 -8.27
C ALA A 134 12.13 9.10 -8.45
N ALA A 135 12.33 7.85 -8.85
CA ALA A 135 13.65 7.33 -9.18
C ALA A 135 14.31 8.08 -10.35
N ARG A 136 13.51 8.59 -11.32
CA ARG A 136 14.01 9.39 -12.46
C ARG A 136 14.35 10.82 -12.06
N GLU A 137 13.76 11.35 -11.00
CA GLU A 137 14.05 12.70 -10.50
C GLU A 137 15.38 12.78 -9.73
N ILE A 138 15.96 11.62 -9.38
CA ILE A 138 17.25 11.56 -8.69
C ILE A 138 18.38 11.87 -9.70
N PRO A 139 19.27 12.84 -9.42
CA PRO A 139 20.37 13.22 -10.33
C PRO A 139 21.23 12.04 -10.80
N GLU A 140 21.71 12.12 -12.05
CA GLU A 140 22.55 11.07 -12.66
C GLU A 140 23.91 10.92 -11.95
N ASP A 141 24.42 11.99 -11.34
CA ASP A 141 25.68 12.04 -10.59
C ASP A 141 25.51 11.74 -9.09
N ALA A 142 24.29 11.46 -8.62
CA ALA A 142 24.05 11.09 -7.23
C ALA A 142 24.86 9.84 -6.83
N SER A 143 25.54 9.90 -5.69
CA SER A 143 26.18 8.72 -5.10
C SER A 143 25.15 7.63 -4.81
N PHE A 144 25.57 6.37 -4.77
CA PHE A 144 24.68 5.24 -4.47
C PHE A 144 23.92 5.44 -3.14
N GLY A 145 24.62 5.84 -2.08
CA GLY A 145 24.01 6.08 -0.78
C GLY A 145 22.95 7.19 -0.80
N GLU A 146 23.20 8.27 -1.56
CA GLU A 146 22.23 9.35 -1.75
C GLU A 146 21.01 8.90 -2.56
N PHE A 147 21.23 8.09 -3.60
CA PHE A 147 20.16 7.49 -4.37
C PHE A 147 19.25 6.63 -3.49
N VAL A 148 19.84 5.71 -2.69
CA VAL A 148 19.08 4.84 -1.78
C VAL A 148 18.28 5.67 -0.78
N ARG A 149 18.90 6.68 -0.14
CA ARG A 149 18.23 7.54 0.83
C ARG A 149 16.99 8.22 0.22
N ARG A 150 17.14 8.88 -0.93
CA ARG A 150 16.03 9.58 -1.59
C ARG A 150 14.92 8.63 -2.03
N LEU A 151 15.28 7.47 -2.56
CA LEU A 151 14.29 6.50 -3.02
C LEU A 151 13.52 5.88 -1.83
N VAL A 152 14.23 5.56 -0.74
CA VAL A 152 13.62 5.08 0.50
C VAL A 152 12.69 6.13 1.09
N ASP A 153 13.14 7.38 1.21
CA ASP A 153 12.32 8.48 1.74
C ASP A 153 11.02 8.62 0.94
N ARG A 154 11.10 8.56 -0.40
CA ARG A 154 9.91 8.62 -1.24
C ARG A 154 9.01 7.40 -1.09
N ALA A 155 9.57 6.20 -1.17
CA ALA A 155 8.79 4.94 -1.07
C ALA A 155 8.09 4.84 0.30
N MET A 156 8.77 5.24 1.37
CA MET A 156 8.22 5.30 2.73
C MET A 156 7.14 6.37 2.86
N ALA A 157 7.33 7.56 2.29
CA ALA A 157 6.33 8.62 2.31
C ALA A 157 5.03 8.19 1.60
N LEU A 158 5.14 7.52 0.44
CA LEU A 158 3.98 7.03 -0.33
C LEU A 158 3.16 5.99 0.44
N THR A 159 3.84 5.11 1.19
CA THR A 159 3.18 3.94 1.80
C THR A 159 2.84 4.12 3.28
N THR A 160 3.56 4.98 4.01
CA THR A 160 3.24 5.28 5.42
C THR A 160 2.11 6.31 5.52
N GLY A 161 2.01 7.22 4.54
CA GLY A 161 0.98 8.26 4.51
C GLY A 161 -0.40 7.78 4.05
N ASP A 162 -0.47 6.61 3.39
CA ASP A 162 -1.72 6.07 2.86
C ASP A 162 -2.25 4.93 3.76
N PRO A 163 -3.40 5.13 4.45
CA PRO A 163 -3.99 4.12 5.32
C PRO A 163 -4.40 2.84 4.60
N LEU A 164 -4.55 2.87 3.26
CA LEU A 164 -4.90 1.68 2.50
C LEU A 164 -3.83 0.59 2.59
N TRP A 165 -2.54 0.96 2.61
CA TRP A 165 -1.45 -0.02 2.78
C TRP A 165 -1.57 -0.77 4.10
N SER A 166 -1.87 -0.05 5.18
CA SER A 166 -2.07 -0.66 6.50
C SER A 166 -3.30 -1.56 6.53
N LEU A 167 -4.41 -1.12 5.91
CA LEU A 167 -5.62 -1.95 5.78
C LEU A 167 -5.37 -3.22 4.97
N GLN A 168 -4.61 -3.15 3.88
CA GLN A 168 -4.24 -4.32 3.09
C GLN A 168 -3.45 -5.33 3.93
N THR A 169 -2.47 -4.88 4.72
CA THR A 169 -1.70 -5.75 5.63
C THR A 169 -2.61 -6.39 6.69
N VAL A 170 -3.52 -5.62 7.31
CA VAL A 170 -4.46 -6.18 8.31
C VAL A 170 -5.37 -7.23 7.68
N VAL A 171 -5.96 -6.95 6.52
CA VAL A 171 -6.84 -7.89 5.80
C VAL A 171 -6.08 -9.13 5.38
N TRP A 172 -4.84 -9.00 4.93
CA TRP A 172 -3.98 -10.14 4.63
C TRP A 172 -3.78 -11.04 5.85
N VAL A 173 -3.31 -10.47 6.96
CA VAL A 173 -3.00 -11.24 8.18
C VAL A 173 -4.25 -11.87 8.78
N ALA A 174 -5.39 -11.16 8.73
CA ALA A 174 -6.66 -11.66 9.28
C ALA A 174 -7.30 -12.75 8.41
N LEU A 175 -7.07 -12.75 7.09
CA LEU A 175 -7.75 -13.62 6.13
C LEU A 175 -6.76 -14.35 5.19
N PRO A 176 -5.78 -15.10 5.70
CA PRO A 176 -4.70 -15.68 4.89
C PRO A 176 -5.17 -16.74 3.88
N ASN A 177 -6.31 -17.38 4.15
CA ASN A 177 -6.90 -18.42 3.30
C ASN A 177 -8.03 -17.91 2.41
N HIS A 178 -8.30 -16.60 2.41
CA HIS A 178 -9.38 -16.04 1.59
C HIS A 178 -8.95 -15.98 0.11
N PRO A 179 -9.73 -16.50 -0.85
CA PRO A 179 -9.29 -16.62 -2.25
C PRO A 179 -8.86 -15.29 -2.90
N ARG A 180 -9.58 -14.19 -2.61
CA ARG A 180 -9.19 -12.86 -3.13
C ARG A 180 -7.90 -12.34 -2.51
N VAL A 181 -7.66 -12.65 -1.24
CA VAL A 181 -6.43 -12.24 -0.55
C VAL A 181 -5.26 -13.01 -1.14
N GLN A 182 -5.40 -14.33 -1.32
CA GLN A 182 -4.36 -15.14 -1.98
C GLN A 182 -4.10 -14.65 -3.42
N GLY A 183 -5.14 -14.41 -4.21
CA GLY A 183 -4.99 -13.88 -5.58
C GLY A 183 -4.29 -12.52 -5.62
N PHE A 184 -4.61 -11.62 -4.69
CA PHE A 184 -3.91 -10.35 -4.54
C PHE A 184 -2.44 -10.54 -4.17
N LEU A 185 -2.11 -11.43 -3.22
CA LEU A 185 -0.73 -11.65 -2.80
C LEU A 185 0.11 -12.25 -3.93
N THR A 186 -0.46 -13.19 -4.68
CA THR A 186 0.20 -13.74 -5.88
C THR A 186 0.44 -12.65 -6.90
N ALA A 187 -0.58 -11.86 -7.26
CA ALA A 187 -0.43 -10.77 -8.23
C ALA A 187 0.54 -9.68 -7.74
N ARG A 188 0.50 -9.36 -6.44
CA ARG A 188 1.42 -8.43 -5.81
C ARG A 188 2.84 -8.96 -5.90
N TYR A 189 3.08 -10.21 -5.52
CA TYR A 189 4.40 -10.82 -5.62
C TYR A 189 4.90 -10.80 -7.07
N GLU A 190 4.10 -11.28 -8.02
CA GLU A 190 4.47 -11.34 -9.43
C GLU A 190 4.77 -9.95 -10.02
N HIS A 191 4.00 -8.91 -9.69
CA HIS A 191 4.18 -7.59 -10.29
C HIS A 191 5.17 -6.71 -9.52
N TRP A 192 5.05 -6.66 -8.19
CA TRP A 192 5.86 -5.80 -7.31
C TRP A 192 7.30 -6.29 -7.21
N ILE A 193 7.51 -7.56 -6.88
CA ILE A 193 8.87 -8.11 -6.72
C ILE A 193 9.60 -8.09 -8.05
N THR A 194 8.93 -8.46 -9.15
CA THR A 194 9.53 -8.38 -10.50
C THR A 194 9.91 -6.94 -10.88
N HIS A 195 9.07 -5.96 -10.57
CA HIS A 195 9.39 -4.56 -10.84
C HIS A 195 10.63 -4.11 -10.06
N TRP A 196 10.67 -4.38 -8.76
CA TRP A 196 11.80 -4.00 -7.91
C TRP A 196 13.09 -4.73 -8.28
N ALA A 197 13.01 -6.03 -8.60
CA ALA A 197 14.15 -6.79 -9.10
C ALA A 197 14.75 -6.15 -10.36
N GLY A 198 13.90 -5.74 -11.32
CA GLY A 198 14.34 -5.04 -12.52
C GLY A 198 14.98 -3.67 -12.21
N LEU A 199 14.39 -2.90 -11.28
CA LEU A 199 14.95 -1.63 -10.85
C LEU A 199 16.32 -1.80 -10.18
N TYR A 200 16.47 -2.79 -9.29
CA TYR A 200 17.74 -3.07 -8.61
C TYR A 200 18.82 -3.53 -9.59
N GLN A 201 18.46 -4.31 -10.61
CA GLN A 201 19.39 -4.67 -11.67
C GLN A 201 19.89 -3.44 -12.43
N LEU A 202 18.99 -2.55 -12.87
CA LEU A 202 19.36 -1.32 -13.56
C LEU A 202 20.28 -0.42 -12.70
N LEU A 203 20.00 -0.33 -11.40
CA LEU A 203 20.83 0.43 -10.47
C LEU A 203 22.19 -0.23 -10.27
N ALA A 204 22.24 -1.54 -10.20
CA ALA A 204 23.50 -2.25 -10.08
C ALA A 204 24.39 -2.04 -11.30
N ASP A 205 23.83 -2.07 -12.52
CA ASP A 205 24.55 -1.76 -13.74
C ASP A 205 25.10 -0.32 -13.72
N ARG A 206 24.28 0.65 -13.28
CA ARG A 206 24.68 2.07 -13.15
C ARG A 206 25.84 2.28 -12.18
N TYR A 207 25.83 1.60 -11.03
CA TYR A 207 26.84 1.77 -9.98
C TYR A 207 27.92 0.68 -10.01
N GLY A 208 27.94 -0.17 -11.03
CA GLY A 208 28.93 -1.25 -11.20
C GLY A 208 28.85 -2.37 -10.16
N LEU A 209 27.72 -2.54 -9.47
CA LEU A 209 27.49 -3.61 -8.50
C LEU A 209 27.33 -4.96 -9.19
N ARG A 210 27.90 -6.00 -8.58
CA ARG A 210 27.82 -7.39 -9.07
C ARG A 210 27.23 -8.29 -8.00
N LEU A 211 26.10 -8.90 -8.35
CA LEU A 211 25.40 -9.84 -7.48
C LEU A 211 26.27 -11.09 -7.25
N ARG A 212 26.27 -11.61 -6.02
CA ARG A 212 26.98 -12.85 -5.68
C ARG A 212 26.36 -14.04 -6.41
N PRO A 213 27.18 -15.03 -6.83
CA PRO A 213 26.67 -16.27 -7.39
C PRO A 213 25.69 -16.96 -6.44
N GLY A 214 24.59 -17.48 -7.00
CA GLY A 214 23.54 -18.16 -6.25
C GLY A 214 22.40 -17.26 -5.78
N TYR A 215 22.51 -15.94 -5.94
CA TYR A 215 21.40 -15.01 -5.75
C TYR A 215 20.80 -14.57 -7.08
N ALA A 216 19.50 -14.34 -7.07
CA ALA A 216 18.74 -13.65 -8.10
C ALA A 216 18.31 -12.25 -7.62
N TRP A 217 17.97 -11.36 -8.56
CA TRP A 217 17.46 -10.02 -8.22
C TRP A 217 16.13 -10.06 -7.47
N SER A 218 15.33 -11.11 -7.68
CA SER A 218 14.13 -11.40 -6.88
C SER A 218 14.46 -11.60 -5.41
N ASP A 219 15.56 -12.28 -5.08
CA ASP A 219 15.95 -12.54 -3.69
C ASP A 219 16.30 -11.23 -2.97
N VAL A 220 17.01 -10.33 -3.66
CA VAL A 220 17.31 -8.98 -3.15
C VAL A 220 16.02 -8.20 -2.93
N ALA A 221 15.09 -8.26 -3.88
CA ALA A 221 13.83 -7.55 -3.79
C ALA A 221 12.91 -8.07 -2.69
N GLU A 222 12.86 -9.38 -2.47
CA GLU A 222 12.13 -9.98 -1.36
C GLU A 222 12.68 -9.53 0.00
N VAL A 223 14.00 -9.57 0.17
CA VAL A 223 14.61 -9.16 1.44
C VAL A 223 14.39 -7.67 1.69
N PHE A 224 14.55 -6.82 0.68
CA PHE A 224 14.29 -5.39 0.84
C PHE A 224 12.81 -5.08 1.07
N ASP A 225 11.87 -5.78 0.41
CA ASP A 225 10.42 -5.61 0.67
C ASP A 225 10.05 -6.04 2.09
N ALA A 226 10.62 -7.15 2.58
CA ALA A 226 10.40 -7.62 3.96
C ALA A 226 10.91 -6.61 5.00
N VAL A 227 12.11 -6.05 4.81
CA VAL A 227 12.65 -5.01 5.69
C VAL A 227 11.80 -3.74 5.60
N ALA A 228 11.36 -3.34 4.39
CA ALA A 228 10.50 -2.18 4.20
C ALA A 228 9.12 -2.36 4.84
N GLU A 229 8.53 -3.55 4.78
CA GLU A 229 7.28 -3.87 5.47
C GLU A 229 7.44 -3.79 7.00
N GLY A 230 8.52 -4.35 7.54
CA GLY A 230 8.87 -4.21 8.96
C GLY A 230 9.07 -2.76 9.39
N ALA A 231 9.78 -1.96 8.60
CA ALA A 231 10.00 -0.53 8.86
C ALA A 231 8.67 0.25 8.86
N ARG A 232 7.78 0.00 7.89
CA ARG A 232 6.45 0.62 7.82
C ARG A 232 5.58 0.26 9.02
N LEU A 233 5.51 -1.02 9.38
CA LEU A 233 4.72 -1.47 10.52
C LEU A 233 5.20 -0.81 11.83
N ARG A 234 6.52 -0.75 12.03
CA ARG A 234 7.11 -0.06 13.18
C ARG A 234 6.81 1.44 13.15
N ALA A 235 6.99 2.09 12.01
CA ALA A 235 6.74 3.53 11.87
C ALA A 235 5.30 3.88 12.24
N ARG A 236 4.36 3.04 11.83
CA ARG A 236 2.95 3.16 12.20
C ARG A 236 2.71 2.97 13.69
N ALA A 237 3.24 1.89 14.27
CA ALA A 237 3.06 1.58 15.70
C ALA A 237 3.64 2.67 16.62
N MET A 238 4.75 3.29 16.20
CA MET A 238 5.46 4.31 16.98
C MET A 238 5.11 5.75 16.59
N GLY A 239 4.23 5.94 15.59
CA GLY A 239 3.84 7.26 15.06
C GLY A 239 4.95 8.03 14.34
N SER A 240 6.13 7.44 14.13
CA SER A 240 7.27 8.05 13.45
C SER A 240 8.23 6.99 12.89
N PRO A 241 8.88 7.25 11.73
CA PRO A 241 9.95 6.40 11.20
C PRO A 241 11.10 6.25 12.20
N ALA A 242 11.75 5.09 12.19
CA ALA A 242 12.90 4.85 13.06
C ALA A 242 14.13 5.52 12.46
N GLN A 243 14.89 6.25 13.26
CA GLN A 243 16.12 6.90 12.81
C GLN A 243 17.35 6.29 13.45
N LEU A 244 18.43 6.22 12.69
CA LEU A 244 19.77 5.92 13.17
C LEU A 244 20.40 7.15 13.83
N SER A 245 21.47 6.94 14.60
CA SER A 245 22.26 8.03 15.19
C SER A 245 22.89 8.97 14.14
N THR A 246 22.97 8.54 12.89
CA THR A 246 23.43 9.35 11.75
C THR A 246 22.37 10.32 11.23
N GLY A 247 21.12 10.19 11.68
CA GLY A 247 19.95 10.93 11.16
C GLY A 247 19.25 10.24 10.00
N ASP A 248 19.82 9.18 9.43
CA ASP A 248 19.19 8.39 8.36
C ASP A 248 18.05 7.52 8.90
N ASP A 249 17.06 7.22 8.06
CA ASP A 249 16.05 6.22 8.36
C ASP A 249 16.68 4.81 8.48
N VAL A 250 16.16 4.00 9.42
CA VAL A 250 16.64 2.64 9.67
C VAL A 250 16.53 1.73 8.45
N LEU A 251 15.54 1.91 7.57
CA LEU A 251 15.44 1.17 6.32
C LEU A 251 16.63 1.45 5.41
N THR A 252 16.99 2.73 5.24
CA THR A 252 18.18 3.14 4.47
C THR A 252 19.43 2.48 5.05
N GLY A 253 19.63 2.59 6.36
CA GLY A 253 20.78 1.97 7.02
C GLY A 253 20.81 0.44 6.90
N THR A 254 19.66 -0.21 7.00
CA THR A 254 19.55 -1.66 6.87
C THR A 254 19.85 -2.12 5.46
N ILE A 255 19.32 -1.45 4.44
CA ILE A 255 19.62 -1.73 3.02
C ILE A 255 21.13 -1.62 2.78
N LEU A 256 21.75 -0.52 3.22
CA LEU A 256 23.20 -0.32 3.06
C LEU A 256 24.02 -1.38 3.81
N ALA A 257 23.60 -1.77 5.01
CA ALA A 257 24.26 -2.81 5.81
C ALA A 257 24.12 -4.22 5.21
N LEU A 258 23.06 -4.48 4.43
CA LEU A 258 22.83 -5.76 3.77
C LEU A 258 23.57 -5.90 2.44
N LEU A 259 24.04 -4.82 1.82
CA LEU A 259 24.76 -4.88 0.53
C LEU A 259 25.92 -5.89 0.51
N PRO A 260 26.80 -5.95 1.54
CA PRO A 260 27.90 -6.90 1.51
C PRO A 260 27.45 -8.36 1.46
N GLY A 261 26.24 -8.66 1.95
CA GLY A 261 25.64 -10.00 1.88
C GLY A 261 25.24 -10.40 0.46
N PHE A 262 24.82 -9.44 -0.38
CA PHE A 262 24.33 -9.69 -1.73
C PHE A 262 25.36 -9.47 -2.83
N PHE A 263 26.31 -8.55 -2.64
CA PHE A 263 27.22 -8.11 -3.71
C PHE A 263 28.66 -8.59 -3.47
N THR A 264 29.39 -8.86 -4.56
CA THR A 264 30.82 -9.24 -4.50
C THR A 264 31.75 -8.05 -4.33
N ASN A 265 31.27 -6.86 -4.70
CA ASN A 265 32.02 -5.60 -4.71
C ASN A 265 31.23 -4.45 -4.04
N PRO A 266 30.75 -4.64 -2.79
CA PRO A 266 29.93 -3.64 -2.09
C PRO A 266 30.69 -2.33 -1.84
N GLU A 267 32.02 -2.35 -1.85
CA GLU A 267 32.88 -1.19 -1.63
C GLU A 267 32.73 -0.10 -2.69
N VAL A 268 32.21 -0.43 -3.87
CA VAL A 268 31.91 0.56 -4.93
C VAL A 268 30.83 1.55 -4.48
N CYS A 269 30.01 1.16 -3.50
CA CYS A 269 28.98 2.00 -2.89
C CYS A 269 29.47 2.80 -1.67
N ALA A 270 30.71 2.60 -1.22
CA ALA A 270 31.26 3.35 -0.10
C ALA A 270 31.45 4.82 -0.54
N VAL A 271 30.89 5.74 0.25
CA VAL A 271 31.16 7.18 0.08
C VAL A 271 32.69 7.36 0.25
N PRO A 272 33.39 8.05 -0.67
CA PRO A 272 34.80 8.35 -0.44
C PRO A 272 34.92 9.09 0.89
N PRO A 273 35.90 8.76 1.75
CA PRO A 273 36.08 9.47 3.00
C PRO A 273 36.14 10.96 2.68
N GLY A 274 35.20 11.73 3.22
CA GLY A 274 35.19 13.19 3.08
C GLY A 274 36.56 13.74 3.50
N PRO A 275 37.00 14.88 2.94
CA PRO A 275 38.32 15.43 3.21
C PRO A 275 38.55 15.48 4.72
N GLN A 276 39.55 14.72 5.19
CA GLN A 276 40.02 14.78 6.57
C GLN A 276 40.30 16.25 6.87
N ARG A 277 39.58 16.81 7.87
CA ARG A 277 39.93 18.14 8.37
C ARG A 277 41.39 18.09 8.80
N PRO A 278 42.26 18.96 8.26
CA PRO A 278 43.65 18.97 8.65
C PRO A 278 43.77 19.45 10.10
N GLY A 279 44.25 18.56 10.96
CA GLY A 279 45.05 18.84 12.15
C GLY A 279 44.38 19.60 13.31
N ASP A 280 44.05 18.87 14.37
CA ASP A 280 44.33 19.35 15.73
C ASP A 280 45.56 18.57 16.23
N GLY A 281 46.72 19.21 16.10
CA GLY A 281 47.99 18.81 16.71
C GLY A 281 48.56 19.98 17.48
#